data_AF-A0A2D5FCE0-F1
#
_entry.id   AF-A0A2D5FCE0-F1
#
_cell.length_a   1.000
_cell.length_b   1.000
_cell.length_c   1.000
_cell.angle_alpha   90.00
_cell.angle_beta   90.00
_cell.angle_gamma   90.00
#
_symmetry.space_group_name_H-M   'P 1'
#
loop_
_entity.id
_entity.type
_entity.pdbx_description
1 polymer ?
#
loop_
_entity_poly.entity_id
_entity_poly.type
_entity_poly.pdbx_seq_one_letter_code
_entity_poly.pdbx_strand_id
1 'polypeptide(L)'
;MSKQKNNFKTSKIYNSKHLESVVTANIEGKQNSYYLITNSWDKVCNYFNDRLPIDGFTDLNVVDIFNVPNALDVIRSAIKSHRETISTACLSRYDQLPMLVVIHKSFPRVVSYNGSVGAEIGI
;
A
#
# COMPACT_ATOMS: atom_id res chain seq x y z
N MET A 1 19.67 17.09 -11.34
CA MET A 1 18.75 16.24 -10.56
C MET A 1 17.55 15.91 -11.43
N SER A 2 17.49 14.71 -12.00
CA SER A 2 16.29 14.27 -12.72
C SER A 2 15.17 14.08 -11.70
N LYS A 3 14.12 14.92 -11.76
CA LYS A 3 12.88 14.66 -11.03
C LYS A 3 12.43 13.25 -11.42
N GLN A 4 12.49 12.28 -10.51
CA GLN A 4 11.87 10.97 -10.72
C GLN A 4 10.42 11.24 -11.11
N LYS A 5 10.05 10.85 -12.33
CA LYS A 5 8.73 11.12 -12.87
C LYS A 5 7.77 10.22 -12.09
N ASN A 6 7.09 10.82 -11.13
CA ASN A 6 6.16 10.12 -10.27
C ASN A 6 5.02 9.56 -11.13
N ASN A 7 4.88 8.24 -11.17
CA ASN A 7 3.91 7.56 -12.04
C ASN A 7 2.67 7.08 -11.28
N PHE A 8 2.49 7.54 -10.05
CA PHE A 8 1.40 7.11 -9.20
C PHE A 8 0.17 8.01 -9.32
N LYS A 9 -1.00 7.40 -9.20
CA LYS A 9 -2.28 8.06 -9.01
C LYS A 9 -2.90 7.57 -7.72
N THR A 10 -3.23 8.50 -6.85
CA THR A 10 -3.76 8.18 -5.53
C THR A 10 -5.21 7.71 -5.60
N SER A 11 -5.49 6.57 -4.96
CA SER A 11 -6.84 6.04 -4.74
C SER A 11 -7.05 5.81 -3.25
N LYS A 12 -8.10 6.39 -2.66
CA LYS A 12 -8.38 6.24 -1.22
C LYS A 12 -9.20 4.99 -0.96
N ILE A 13 -8.79 4.21 0.04
CA ILE A 13 -9.53 3.06 0.54
C ILE A 13 -10.41 3.48 1.73
N TYR A 14 -11.69 3.11 1.67
CA TYR A 14 -12.73 3.61 2.56
C TYR A 14 -13.07 2.64 3.70
N ASN A 15 -12.88 1.34 3.51
CA ASN A 15 -13.17 0.30 4.49
C ASN A 15 -12.53 -1.05 4.09
N SER A 16 -12.60 -2.04 4.98
CA SER A 16 -12.00 -3.36 4.78
C SER A 16 -12.54 -4.12 3.56
N LYS A 17 -13.84 -4.01 3.26
CA LYS A 17 -14.44 -4.68 2.09
C LYS A 17 -13.93 -4.09 0.78
N HIS A 18 -13.79 -2.76 0.73
CA HIS A 18 -13.18 -2.09 -0.41
C HIS A 18 -11.72 -2.53 -0.58
N LEU A 19 -10.95 -2.60 0.52
CA LEU A 19 -9.56 -3.07 0.47
C LEU A 19 -9.47 -4.51 -0.05
N GLU A 20 -10.27 -5.42 0.49
CA GLU A 20 -10.30 -6.82 0.07
C GLU A 20 -10.60 -6.96 -1.43
N SER A 21 -11.61 -6.23 -1.92
CA SER A 21 -11.97 -6.23 -3.34
C SER A 21 -10.84 -5.74 -4.23
N VAL A 22 -10.18 -4.63 -3.86
CA VAL A 22 -9.03 -4.09 -4.61
C VAL A 22 -7.85 -5.05 -4.60
N VAL A 23 -7.52 -5.65 -3.45
CA VAL A 23 -6.43 -6.62 -3.34
C VAL A 23 -6.70 -7.86 -4.19
N THR A 24 -7.92 -8.38 -4.13
CA THR A 24 -8.33 -9.56 -4.91
C THR A 24 -8.21 -9.30 -6.41
N ALA A 25 -8.76 -8.17 -6.89
CA ALA A 25 -8.69 -7.80 -8.30
C ALA A 25 -7.24 -7.66 -8.80
N ASN A 26 -6.36 -7.04 -8.00
CA ASN A 26 -4.96 -6.88 -8.37
C ASN A 26 -4.20 -8.21 -8.45
N ILE A 27 -4.52 -9.16 -7.56
CA ILE A 27 -3.91 -10.50 -7.55
C ILE A 27 -4.39 -11.33 -8.74
N GLU A 28 -5.70 -11.32 -9.02
CA GLU A 28 -6.30 -11.98 -10.18
C GLU A 28 -5.71 -11.46 -11.49
N GLY A 29 -5.59 -10.13 -11.59
CA GLY A 29 -4.96 -9.46 -12.73
C GLY A 29 -3.44 -9.66 -12.82
N LYS A 30 -2.80 -10.29 -11.82
CA LYS A 30 -1.33 -10.41 -11.69
C LYS A 30 -0.62 -9.06 -11.82
N GLN A 31 -1.28 -8.00 -11.37
CA GLN A 31 -0.79 -6.64 -11.47
C GLN A 31 0.16 -6.33 -10.32
N ASN A 32 1.06 -5.37 -10.54
CA ASN A 32 1.83 -4.80 -9.46
C ASN A 32 0.97 -3.78 -8.75
N SER A 33 0.77 -3.93 -7.45
CA SER A 33 -0.07 -3.05 -6.65
C SER A 33 0.65 -2.50 -5.45
N TYR A 34 0.25 -1.29 -5.07
CA TYR A 34 0.91 -0.47 -4.05
C TYR A 34 -0.15 -0.01 -3.06
N TYR A 35 0.12 -0.26 -1.77
CA TYR A 35 -0.76 0.12 -0.67
C TYR A 35 0.04 0.95 0.34
N LEU A 36 -0.25 2.24 0.40
CA LEU A 36 0.34 3.14 1.37
C LEU A 36 -0.53 3.13 2.63
N ILE A 37 -0.03 2.51 3.69
CA ILE A 37 -0.68 2.52 5.00
C ILE A 37 -0.28 3.80 5.73
N THR A 38 -1.27 4.58 6.14
CA THR A 38 -1.08 5.86 6.84
C THR A 38 -1.88 5.94 8.14
N ASN A 39 -1.54 6.92 8.96
CA ASN A 39 -2.25 7.27 10.18
C ASN A 39 -2.57 8.77 10.17
N SER A 40 -3.84 9.14 10.05
CA SER A 40 -4.29 10.55 10.03
C SER A 40 -3.93 11.37 11.27
N TRP A 41 -3.58 10.74 12.40
CA TRP A 41 -3.15 11.45 13.61
C TRP A 41 -1.65 11.70 13.65
N ASP A 42 -0.88 11.05 12.79
CA ASP A 42 0.56 11.17 12.74
C ASP A 42 1.00 12.28 11.77
N LYS A 43 1.90 13.16 12.24
CA LYS A 43 2.35 14.33 11.47
C LYS A 43 3.13 13.92 10.21
N VAL A 44 3.89 12.83 10.27
CA VAL A 44 4.67 12.34 9.13
C VAL A 44 3.72 11.78 8.08
N CYS A 45 2.75 10.98 8.47
CA CYS A 45 1.70 10.48 7.58
C CYS A 45 0.94 11.63 6.90
N ASN A 46 0.60 12.68 7.64
CA ASN A 46 -0.07 13.85 7.07
C ASN A 46 0.80 14.60 6.05
N TYR A 47 2.10 14.79 6.33
CA TYR A 47 3.05 15.35 5.37
C TYR A 47 3.10 14.57 4.06
N PHE A 48 3.05 13.24 4.14
CA PHE A 48 2.99 12.38 2.97
C PHE A 48 1.66 12.52 2.22
N ASN A 49 0.54 12.46 2.95
CA ASN A 49 -0.82 12.60 2.40
C ASN A 49 -1.01 13.91 1.60
N ASP A 50 -0.43 15.02 2.07
CA ASP A 50 -0.52 16.32 1.41
C ASP A 50 0.31 16.42 0.10
N ARG A 51 1.24 15.48 -0.11
CA ARG A 51 2.17 15.48 -1.25
C ARG A 51 1.98 14.28 -2.17
N LEU A 52 0.91 13.51 -1.96
CA LEU A 52 0.66 12.34 -2.77
C LEU A 52 0.43 12.72 -4.23
N PRO A 53 0.98 11.94 -5.17
CA PRO A 53 0.82 12.18 -6.59
C PRO A 53 -0.61 11.90 -7.05
N ILE A 54 -1.07 12.75 -7.98
CA ILE A 54 -2.44 12.72 -8.50
C ILE A 54 -2.51 12.36 -9.98
N ASP A 55 -1.42 12.56 -10.74
CA ASP A 55 -1.40 12.44 -12.20
C ASP A 55 -0.43 11.35 -12.68
N GLY A 56 -0.76 10.08 -12.37
CA GLY A 56 0.01 8.91 -12.78
C GLY A 56 -0.85 7.81 -13.40
N PHE A 57 -0.18 6.74 -13.88
CA PHE A 57 -0.84 5.58 -14.46
C PHE A 57 -0.92 4.37 -13.52
N THR A 58 -0.14 4.38 -12.43
CA THR A 58 -0.07 3.28 -11.46
C THR A 58 -0.87 3.64 -10.22
N ASP A 59 -1.81 2.81 -9.78
CA ASP A 59 -2.61 3.13 -8.60
C ASP A 59 -1.80 3.00 -7.30
N LEU A 60 -1.83 4.06 -6.49
CA LEU A 60 -1.34 4.10 -5.12
C LEU A 60 -2.54 4.07 -4.17
N ASN A 61 -2.82 2.90 -3.58
CA ASN A 61 -3.96 2.70 -2.72
C ASN A 61 -3.63 3.19 -1.30
N VAL A 62 -4.20 4.31 -0.90
CA VAL A 62 -3.97 4.90 0.43
C VAL A 62 -4.96 4.32 1.42
N VAL A 63 -4.45 3.69 2.47
CA VAL A 63 -5.22 3.02 3.51
C VAL A 63 -4.92 3.68 4.84
N ASP A 64 -5.91 4.37 5.39
CA ASP A 64 -5.79 4.89 6.74
C ASP A 64 -6.15 3.80 7.77
N ILE A 65 -5.33 3.64 8.80
CA ILE A 65 -5.56 2.66 9.88
C ILE A 65 -6.87 2.90 10.64
N PHE A 66 -7.42 4.13 10.66
CA PHE A 66 -8.71 4.40 11.28
C PHE A 66 -9.87 3.92 10.41
N ASN A 67 -9.71 3.89 9.09
CA ASN A 67 -10.70 3.34 8.16
C ASN A 67 -10.61 1.81 8.10
N VAL A 68 -9.39 1.27 8.20
CA VAL A 68 -9.11 -0.17 8.13
C VAL A 68 -8.06 -0.55 9.19
N PRO A 69 -8.48 -0.80 10.45
CA PRO A 69 -7.54 -1.09 11.55
C PRO A 69 -6.62 -2.29 11.27
N ASN A 70 -7.15 -3.32 10.61
CA ASN A 70 -6.48 -4.58 10.31
C ASN A 70 -6.05 -4.71 8.84
N ALA A 71 -5.65 -3.60 8.19
CA ALA A 71 -5.32 -3.57 6.77
C ALA A 71 -4.35 -4.68 6.32
N LEU A 72 -3.32 -4.98 7.11
CA LEU A 72 -2.37 -6.05 6.77
C LEU A 72 -2.98 -7.44 6.80
N ASP A 73 -3.88 -7.72 7.75
CA ASP A 73 -4.56 -9.00 7.81
C ASP A 73 -5.56 -9.15 6.66
N VAL A 74 -6.22 -8.06 6.26
CA VAL A 74 -7.10 -8.05 5.08
C VAL A 74 -6.29 -8.36 3.81
N ILE A 75 -5.16 -7.66 3.60
CA ILE A 75 -4.27 -7.92 2.47
C ILE A 75 -3.75 -9.36 2.51
N ARG A 76 -3.31 -9.83 3.67
CA ARG A 76 -2.81 -11.19 3.88
C ARG A 76 -3.85 -12.25 3.54
N SER A 77 -5.07 -12.07 4.04
CA SER A 77 -6.20 -12.97 3.81
C SER A 77 -6.54 -13.07 2.34
N ALA A 78 -6.64 -11.93 1.65
CA ALA A 78 -6.91 -11.89 0.21
C ALA A 78 -5.80 -12.53 -0.64
N ILE A 79 -4.53 -12.44 -0.24
CA ILE A 79 -3.44 -13.17 -0.90
C ILE A 79 -3.57 -14.68 -0.68
N LYS A 80 -3.83 -15.09 0.56
CA LYS A 80 -3.88 -16.51 0.93
C LYS A 80 -5.10 -17.23 0.37
N SER A 81 -6.25 -16.56 0.28
CA SER A 81 -7.46 -17.10 -0.33
C SER A 81 -7.25 -17.42 -1.82
N HIS A 82 -6.42 -16.64 -2.51
CA HIS A 82 -6.12 -16.87 -3.91
C HIS A 82 -4.98 -17.87 -4.12
N ARG A 83 -3.95 -17.85 -3.26
CA ARG A 83 -2.75 -18.70 -3.36
C ARG A 83 -2.13 -18.99 -2.00
N GLU A 84 -2.46 -20.13 -1.41
CA GLU A 84 -1.99 -20.53 -0.07
C GLU A 84 -0.46 -20.64 0.07
N THR A 85 0.25 -20.97 -1.00
CA THR A 85 1.71 -21.23 -0.97
C THR A 85 2.57 -19.96 -0.90
N ILE A 86 2.00 -18.78 -1.12
CA ILE A 86 2.75 -17.51 -1.06
C ILE A 86 3.12 -17.19 0.38
N SER A 87 4.38 -16.86 0.63
CA SER A 87 4.80 -16.31 1.92
C SER A 87 4.26 -14.91 2.12
N THR A 88 3.52 -14.71 3.21
CA THR A 88 2.96 -13.42 3.62
C THR A 88 3.48 -12.98 4.99
N ALA A 89 4.57 -13.57 5.47
CA ALA A 89 5.14 -13.32 6.79
C ALA A 89 5.55 -11.85 7.00
N CYS A 90 5.91 -11.15 5.93
CA CYS A 90 6.23 -9.72 5.95
C CYS A 90 5.02 -8.82 6.32
N LEU A 91 3.79 -9.33 6.21
CA LEU A 91 2.56 -8.61 6.55
C LEU A 91 2.10 -8.84 7.99
N SER A 92 2.94 -9.41 8.86
CA SER A 92 2.58 -9.88 10.21
C SER A 92 2.27 -8.77 11.22
N ARG A 93 2.89 -7.60 11.08
CA ARG A 93 2.74 -6.47 12.00
C ARG A 93 3.06 -5.15 11.30
N TYR A 94 2.47 -4.07 11.79
CA TYR A 94 2.92 -2.73 11.44
C TYR A 94 4.29 -2.49 12.10
N ASP A 95 5.26 -2.04 11.31
CA ASP A 95 6.60 -1.70 11.81
C ASP A 95 6.66 -0.20 12.15
N GLN A 96 6.62 0.65 11.12
CA GLN A 96 6.55 2.11 11.24
C GLN A 96 5.66 2.69 10.15
N LEU A 97 4.85 3.69 10.47
CA LEU A 97 4.01 4.42 9.52
C LEU A 97 4.67 5.76 9.13
N PRO A 98 4.50 6.24 7.88
CA PRO A 98 3.80 5.59 6.78
C PRO A 98 4.56 4.36 6.27
N MET A 99 3.81 3.33 5.85
CA MET A 99 4.35 2.05 5.41
C MET A 99 3.83 1.72 4.02
N LEU A 100 4.69 1.31 3.10
CA LEU A 100 4.27 0.92 1.76
C LEU A 100 4.33 -0.60 1.60
N VAL A 101 3.18 -1.21 1.33
CA VAL A 101 3.08 -2.62 0.93
C VAL A 101 3.05 -2.67 -0.59
N VAL A 102 3.99 -3.40 -1.18
CA VAL A 102 4.04 -3.63 -2.63
C VAL A 102 3.80 -5.10 -2.90
N ILE A 103 2.81 -5.42 -3.72
CA ILE A 103 2.55 -6.77 -4.18
C ILE A 103 3.02 -6.87 -5.61
N HIS A 104 4.10 -7.60 -5.86
CA HIS A 104 4.60 -7.84 -7.21
C HIS A 104 4.05 -9.17 -7.73
N LYS A 105 2.99 -9.10 -8.57
CA LYS A 105 2.15 -10.20 -9.07
C LYS A 105 1.39 -10.99 -8.00
N SER A 106 2.06 -11.31 -6.90
CA SER A 106 1.62 -12.23 -5.85
C SER A 106 2.52 -12.14 -4.62
N PHE A 107 3.76 -11.65 -4.74
CA PHE A 107 4.72 -11.61 -3.64
C PHE A 107 4.64 -10.26 -2.91
N PRO A 108 4.17 -10.22 -1.65
CA PRO A 108 4.18 -9.00 -0.87
C PRO A 108 5.58 -8.68 -0.37
N ARG A 109 5.96 -7.40 -0.47
CA ARG A 109 7.10 -6.81 0.24
C ARG A 109 6.62 -5.57 0.98
N VAL A 110 7.32 -5.24 2.06
CA VAL A 110 7.06 -4.05 2.85
C VAL A 110 8.26 -3.11 2.73
N VAL A 111 7.99 -1.83 2.49
CA VAL A 111 8.96 -0.75 2.48
C VAL A 111 8.61 0.16 3.66
N SER A 112 9.50 0.25 4.64
CA SER A 112 9.30 1.04 5.86
C SER A 112 9.83 2.48 5.72
N TYR A 113 9.32 3.35 6.60
CA TYR A 113 9.62 4.78 6.65
C TYR A 113 11.12 5.10 6.66
N ASN A 114 11.93 4.34 7.41
CA ASN A 114 13.36 4.58 7.62
C ASN A 114 14.28 4.44 6.40
N GLY A 115 13.76 4.17 5.20
CA GLY A 115 14.63 3.98 4.04
C GLY A 115 14.14 4.52 2.71
N SER A 116 12.84 4.42 2.37
CA SER A 116 12.51 4.55 0.94
C SER A 116 11.07 4.89 0.59
N VAL A 117 10.12 5.04 1.52
CA VAL A 117 8.71 5.27 1.13
C VAL A 117 8.56 6.52 0.25
N GLY A 118 9.17 7.65 0.64
CA GLY A 118 9.18 8.88 -0.17
C GLY A 118 9.85 8.70 -1.52
N ALA A 119 11.03 8.08 -1.55
CA ALA A 119 11.75 7.81 -2.80
C ALA A 119 10.96 6.88 -3.75
N GLU A 120 10.28 5.86 -3.21
CA GLU A 120 9.52 4.89 -3.98
C GLU A 120 8.29 5.54 -4.63
N ILE A 121 7.64 6.48 -3.93
CA ILE A 121 6.45 7.18 -4.40
C ILE A 121 6.72 8.61 -4.88
N GLY A 122 7.99 9.00 -5.06
CA GLY A 122 8.40 10.30 -5.63
C GLY A 122 8.05 11.54 -4.80
N ILE A 123 8.17 11.48 -3.47
CA ILE A 123 7.99 12.59 -2.49
C ILE A 123 9.32 12.88 -1.78
#